data_AF-A0A3E2H147-F1
#
_entry.id   AF-A0A3E2H147-F1
#
_cell.length_a   1.000
_cell.length_b   1.000
_cell.length_c   1.000
_cell.angle_alpha   90.00
_cell.angle_beta   90.00
_cell.angle_gamma   90.00
#
_symmetry.space_group_name_H-M   'P 1'
#
loop_
_entity.id
_entity.type
_entity.pdbx_description
1 polymer ?
#
loop_
_entity_poly.entity_id
_entity_poly.type
_entity_poly.pdbx_seq_one_letter_code
_entity_poly.pdbx_strand_id
1 'polypeptide(L)'
;MRFLSSLIPSLLLLGAGVAQAASAWTFDEATISVQSKGAGNGFKDKLSTKPPLAKSVSLGTADTLKILLTAKDGSKAARPHQAFLMLKDQGSGLETTFPFSMKESGKGKVEVVGAPKDLPIQFAAASKPLKATLILASFGSSTPFGSHVFDLDVKTDPALGSKSSEKPLRYGKLAEIHHIFRADPTSPPKIISIFFALAVLGTLPILLGGWAYLGANLSHATKAMSTAPISHSLFFGSIVSMEFVFFLYYSTWNLFQTLPVAGVIGLVAYVSGSKALSEVRGRRLAVRFVEREEGGTPGEVPPAGPLLDYRYLPRAAQ
;
A
#
# COMPACT_ATOMS: atom_id res chain seq x y z
N MET A 1 -86.59 -39.77 -38.68
CA MET A 1 -85.89 -38.69 -37.94
C MET A 1 -85.37 -39.32 -36.65
N ARG A 2 -84.08 -39.70 -36.58
CA ARG A 2 -82.96 -39.00 -35.87
C ARG A 2 -83.32 -38.67 -34.41
N PHE A 3 -82.57 -38.94 -33.34
CA PHE A 3 -81.31 -39.63 -33.00
C PHE A 3 -81.19 -39.50 -31.45
N LEU A 4 -80.21 -40.18 -30.83
CA LEU A 4 -79.63 -39.98 -29.48
C LEU A 4 -80.17 -40.89 -28.36
N SER A 5 -79.37 -41.57 -27.55
CA SER A 5 -77.92 -41.87 -27.56
C SER A 5 -77.65 -42.85 -26.41
N SER A 6 -76.96 -43.94 -26.72
CA SER A 6 -76.48 -44.97 -25.79
C SER A 6 -75.28 -44.46 -24.97
N LEU A 7 -75.27 -44.74 -23.67
CA LEU A 7 -74.14 -44.53 -22.78
C LEU A 7 -74.01 -45.69 -21.78
N ILE A 8 -72.77 -46.22 -21.73
CA ILE A 8 -72.11 -47.04 -20.69
C ILE A 8 -72.09 -48.56 -20.89
N PRO A 9 -70.89 -49.11 -21.14
CA PRO A 9 -70.44 -50.36 -20.55
C PRO A 9 -69.08 -50.16 -19.85
N SER A 10 -69.00 -50.40 -18.53
CA SER A 10 -67.70 -50.49 -17.83
C SER A 10 -67.83 -51.35 -16.57
N LEU A 11 -67.79 -52.67 -16.73
CA LEU A 11 -67.53 -53.57 -15.61
C LEU A 11 -66.53 -54.66 -16.06
N LEU A 12 -65.58 -54.94 -15.18
CA LEU A 12 -64.62 -56.05 -15.17
C LEU A 12 -63.34 -55.90 -16.00
N LEU A 13 -62.28 -55.43 -15.33
CA LEU A 13 -60.98 -56.10 -15.40
C LEU A 13 -60.21 -55.86 -14.08
N LEU A 14 -60.27 -56.85 -13.19
CA LEU A 14 -59.55 -56.91 -11.91
C LEU A 14 -58.94 -58.32 -11.83
N GLY A 15 -57.61 -58.41 -11.76
CA GLY A 15 -56.92 -59.63 -11.33
C GLY A 15 -55.75 -60.10 -12.18
N ALA A 16 -54.54 -59.62 -11.84
CA ALA A 16 -53.28 -60.38 -11.75
C ALA A 16 -52.08 -59.41 -11.65
N GLY A 17 -52.04 -58.60 -10.59
CA GLY A 17 -50.84 -57.83 -10.25
C GLY A 17 -49.94 -58.68 -9.36
N VAL A 18 -48.87 -59.25 -9.92
CA VAL A 18 -47.78 -59.80 -9.13
C VAL A 18 -47.20 -58.65 -8.31
N ALA A 19 -47.36 -58.69 -6.99
CA ALA A 19 -46.67 -57.78 -6.09
C ALA A 19 -45.16 -58.06 -6.19
N GLN A 20 -44.48 -57.35 -7.09
CA GLN A 20 -43.04 -57.19 -6.99
C GLN A 20 -42.79 -56.39 -5.73
N ALA A 21 -42.38 -57.06 -4.65
CA ALA A 21 -41.76 -56.37 -3.53
C ALA A 21 -40.59 -55.57 -4.11
N ALA A 22 -40.69 -54.25 -4.08
CA ALA A 22 -39.62 -53.37 -4.50
C ALA A 22 -38.41 -53.72 -3.63
N SER A 23 -37.39 -54.32 -4.22
CA SER A 23 -36.16 -54.66 -3.50
C SER A 23 -35.50 -53.36 -3.03
N ALA A 24 -34.88 -53.39 -1.85
CA ALA A 24 -34.26 -52.21 -1.28
C ALA A 24 -32.74 -52.38 -1.29
N TRP A 25 -32.03 -51.35 -1.71
CA TRP A 25 -30.58 -51.33 -1.57
C TRP A 25 -30.21 -51.25 -0.09
N THR A 26 -29.31 -52.12 0.33
CA THR A 26 -28.74 -52.14 1.67
C THR A 26 -27.27 -52.54 1.58
N PHE A 27 -26.56 -52.56 2.70
CA PHE A 27 -25.21 -53.09 2.76
C PHE A 27 -25.05 -54.03 3.95
N ASP A 28 -24.13 -54.98 3.80
CA ASP A 28 -23.73 -55.92 4.83
C ASP A 28 -22.20 -55.94 4.98
N GLU A 29 -21.71 -56.37 6.13
CA GLU A 29 -20.29 -56.44 6.48
C GLU A 29 -19.52 -55.12 6.27
N ALA A 30 -20.16 -53.97 6.47
CA ALA A 30 -19.48 -52.69 6.30
C ALA A 30 -18.50 -52.44 7.45
N THR A 31 -17.26 -52.12 7.09
CA THR A 31 -16.16 -51.86 8.01
C THR A 31 -15.51 -50.53 7.67
N ILE A 32 -15.41 -49.65 8.66
CA ILE A 32 -14.64 -48.41 8.59
C ILE A 32 -13.27 -48.64 9.23
N SER A 33 -12.22 -48.09 8.61
CA SER A 33 -10.88 -48.11 9.17
C SER A 33 -10.15 -46.79 8.92
N VAL A 34 -9.39 -46.31 9.88
CA VAL A 34 -8.49 -45.15 9.73
C VAL A 34 -7.07 -45.63 9.96
N GLN A 35 -6.22 -45.53 8.94
CA GLN A 35 -4.82 -45.93 9.00
C GLN A 35 -3.91 -44.70 8.99
N SER A 36 -3.11 -44.53 10.03
CA SER A 36 -2.08 -43.49 10.07
C SER A 36 -0.78 -44.00 9.45
N LYS A 37 -0.03 -43.12 8.79
CA LYS A 37 1.24 -43.46 8.13
C LYS A 37 2.31 -43.81 9.18
N GLY A 38 2.43 -45.09 9.52
CA GLY A 38 3.47 -45.62 10.41
C GLY A 38 3.00 -46.33 11.69
N ALA A 39 1.68 -46.40 11.98
CA ALA A 39 1.17 -47.14 13.14
C ALA A 39 0.35 -48.37 12.70
N GLY A 40 0.70 -49.54 13.23
CA GLY A 40 0.07 -50.82 12.91
C GLY A 40 -1.35 -51.03 13.45
N ASN A 41 -1.85 -50.14 14.33
CA ASN A 41 -3.19 -50.18 14.89
C ASN A 41 -3.99 -48.94 14.52
N GLY A 42 -4.67 -49.00 13.37
CA GLY A 42 -5.67 -48.02 12.97
C GLY A 42 -7.02 -48.23 13.68
N PHE A 43 -7.82 -47.16 13.79
CA PHE A 43 -9.22 -47.28 14.23
C PHE A 43 -9.97 -48.22 13.29
N LYS A 44 -10.74 -49.17 13.79
CA LYS A 44 -11.55 -50.10 12.98
C LYS A 44 -12.89 -50.36 13.66
N ASP A 45 -13.98 -50.13 12.96
CA ASP A 45 -15.33 -50.35 13.49
C ASP A 45 -16.28 -50.89 12.42
N LYS A 46 -17.40 -51.48 12.83
CA LYS A 46 -18.44 -51.97 11.91
C LYS A 46 -19.52 -50.90 11.73
N LEU A 47 -19.90 -50.66 10.48
CA LEU A 47 -20.99 -49.75 10.13
C LEU A 47 -22.29 -50.55 10.01
N SER A 48 -23.39 -49.97 10.48
CA SER A 48 -24.73 -50.57 10.41
C SER A 48 -25.67 -49.69 9.60
N THR A 49 -26.75 -50.27 9.07
CA THR A 49 -27.75 -49.53 8.27
C THR A 49 -28.56 -48.56 9.12
N LYS A 50 -28.86 -48.91 10.39
CA LYS A 50 -29.34 -48.05 11.48
C LYS A 50 -28.99 -48.73 12.82
N PRO A 51 -28.55 -48.04 13.89
CA PRO A 51 -28.26 -46.60 14.03
C PRO A 51 -26.89 -46.18 13.47
N PRO A 52 -26.63 -44.86 13.26
CA PRO A 52 -25.32 -44.35 12.90
C PRO A 52 -24.30 -44.59 14.02
N LEU A 53 -23.01 -44.56 13.68
CA LEU A 53 -21.94 -44.79 14.64
C LEU A 53 -21.96 -43.73 15.76
N ALA A 54 -22.02 -44.18 17.01
CA ALA A 54 -22.17 -43.30 18.18
C ALA A 54 -20.93 -42.46 18.50
N LYS A 55 -19.75 -42.88 18.04
CA LYS A 55 -18.49 -42.15 18.21
C LYS A 55 -18.08 -41.53 16.88
N SER A 56 -17.67 -40.27 16.90
CA SER A 56 -17.07 -39.61 15.75
C SER A 56 -15.73 -40.26 15.40
N VAL A 57 -15.47 -40.38 14.10
CA VAL A 57 -14.22 -40.92 13.57
C VAL A 57 -13.26 -39.75 13.37
N SER A 58 -12.13 -39.73 14.06
CA SER A 58 -11.13 -38.68 13.85
C SER A 58 -10.21 -39.02 12.67
N LEU A 59 -9.94 -38.03 11.81
CA LEU A 59 -9.03 -38.14 10.67
C LEU A 59 -7.99 -37.01 10.73
N GLY A 60 -6.71 -37.37 10.88
CA GLY A 60 -5.59 -36.43 10.77
C GLY A 60 -5.19 -36.14 9.32
N THR A 61 -4.27 -35.19 9.14
CA THR A 61 -3.80 -34.72 7.82
C THR A 61 -3.10 -35.80 6.98
N ALA A 62 -2.43 -36.76 7.61
CA ALA A 62 -1.71 -37.85 6.95
C ALA A 62 -2.42 -39.22 7.04
N ASP A 63 -3.62 -39.25 7.63
CA ASP A 63 -4.37 -40.48 7.84
C ASP A 63 -5.19 -40.87 6.60
N THR A 64 -5.36 -42.16 6.37
CA THR A 64 -6.22 -42.70 5.29
C THR A 64 -7.47 -43.30 5.89
N LEU A 65 -8.63 -42.73 5.55
CA LEU A 65 -9.94 -43.33 5.82
C LEU A 65 -10.24 -44.37 4.74
N LYS A 66 -10.58 -45.58 5.16
CA LYS A 66 -10.90 -46.70 4.28
C LYS A 66 -12.18 -47.37 4.72
N ILE A 67 -13.15 -47.44 3.80
CA ILE A 67 -14.44 -48.10 4.05
C ILE A 67 -14.58 -49.26 3.07
N LEU A 68 -14.86 -50.45 3.61
CA LEU A 68 -15.23 -51.64 2.85
C LEU A 68 -16.69 -51.96 3.15
N LEU A 69 -17.46 -52.33 2.14
CA LEU A 69 -18.86 -52.74 2.31
C LEU A 69 -19.25 -53.77 1.26
N THR A 70 -20.28 -54.57 1.52
CA THR A 70 -20.91 -55.44 0.52
C THR A 70 -22.33 -54.94 0.26
N ALA A 71 -22.56 -54.37 -0.92
CA ALA A 71 -23.89 -53.88 -1.33
C ALA A 71 -24.82 -55.04 -1.67
N LYS A 72 -26.08 -54.92 -1.28
CA LYS A 72 -27.15 -55.90 -1.53
C LYS A 72 -28.37 -55.20 -2.13
N ASP A 73 -28.98 -55.83 -3.11
CA ASP A 73 -30.33 -55.48 -3.60
C ASP A 73 -31.31 -56.52 -3.04
N GLY A 74 -32.07 -56.15 -2.02
CA GLY A 74 -32.82 -57.10 -1.19
C GLY A 74 -31.90 -58.06 -0.44
N SER A 75 -31.99 -59.36 -0.73
CA SER A 75 -31.19 -60.42 -0.07
C SER A 75 -29.94 -60.83 -0.86
N LYS A 76 -29.78 -60.38 -2.11
CA LYS A 76 -28.68 -60.80 -3.00
C LYS A 76 -27.59 -59.72 -3.07
N ALA A 77 -26.33 -60.14 -2.99
CA ALA A 77 -25.20 -59.27 -3.26
C ALA A 77 -25.21 -58.87 -4.74
N ALA A 78 -25.23 -57.56 -5.01
CA ALA A 78 -25.34 -57.02 -6.35
C ALA A 78 -24.50 -55.75 -6.47
N ARG A 79 -24.05 -55.44 -7.70
CA ARG A 79 -23.31 -54.21 -7.99
C ARG A 79 -24.28 -53.06 -8.25
N PRO A 80 -24.34 -52.03 -7.38
CA PRO A 80 -25.15 -50.84 -7.66
C PRO A 80 -24.53 -50.02 -8.79
N HIS A 81 -25.37 -49.29 -9.53
CA HIS A 81 -24.90 -48.37 -10.58
C HIS A 81 -24.20 -47.13 -9.99
N GLN A 82 -24.68 -46.64 -8.85
CA GLN A 82 -24.14 -45.51 -8.12
C GLN A 82 -23.80 -45.93 -6.69
N ALA A 83 -22.56 -45.71 -6.28
CA ALA A 83 -22.09 -45.93 -4.93
C ALA A 83 -21.15 -44.80 -4.53
N PHE A 84 -21.59 -43.92 -3.64
CA PHE A 84 -20.84 -42.73 -3.23
C PHE A 84 -20.85 -42.55 -1.71
N LEU A 85 -19.71 -42.13 -1.17
CA LEU A 85 -19.59 -41.56 0.16
C LEU A 85 -19.71 -40.05 0.04
N MET A 86 -20.77 -39.47 0.57
CA MET A 86 -20.98 -38.03 0.60
C MET A 86 -20.61 -37.48 1.98
N LEU A 87 -19.67 -36.54 2.02
CA LEU A 87 -19.32 -35.79 3.23
C LEU A 87 -19.93 -34.40 3.14
N LYS A 88 -20.71 -34.01 4.16
CA LYS A 88 -21.36 -32.72 4.24
C LYS A 88 -20.91 -31.95 5.47
N ASP A 89 -20.47 -30.72 5.29
CA ASP A 89 -20.29 -29.79 6.41
C ASP A 89 -21.65 -29.24 6.87
N GLN A 90 -21.95 -29.41 8.15
CA GLN A 90 -23.19 -28.95 8.76
C GLN A 90 -23.25 -27.43 8.92
N GLY A 91 -22.11 -26.74 8.95
CA GLY A 91 -22.04 -25.28 9.09
C GLY A 91 -22.19 -24.54 7.76
N SER A 92 -21.31 -24.82 6.80
CA SER A 92 -21.28 -24.13 5.50
C SER A 92 -22.25 -24.72 4.46
N GLY A 93 -22.72 -25.96 4.67
CA GLY A 93 -23.51 -26.70 3.70
C GLY A 93 -22.69 -27.22 2.50
N LEU A 94 -21.36 -27.13 2.54
CA LEU A 94 -20.48 -27.68 1.51
C LEU A 94 -20.56 -29.21 1.50
N GLU A 95 -20.57 -29.80 0.31
CA GLU A 95 -20.67 -31.24 0.10
C GLU A 95 -19.57 -31.71 -0.85
N THR A 96 -19.01 -32.88 -0.57
CA THR A 96 -18.09 -33.58 -1.48
C THR A 96 -18.44 -35.06 -1.54
N THR A 97 -18.20 -35.68 -2.68
CA THR A 97 -18.55 -37.07 -2.94
C THR A 97 -17.34 -37.88 -3.38
N PHE A 98 -17.18 -39.05 -2.78
CA PHE A 98 -16.12 -40.01 -3.11
C PHE A 98 -16.74 -41.29 -3.68
N PRO A 99 -16.43 -41.68 -4.92
CA PRO A 99 -16.96 -42.89 -5.52
C PRO A 99 -16.37 -44.15 -4.88
N PHE A 100 -17.19 -45.19 -4.71
CA PHE A 100 -16.71 -46.52 -4.34
C PHE A 100 -16.22 -47.28 -5.56
N SER A 101 -15.09 -47.98 -5.41
CA SER A 101 -14.65 -49.01 -6.34
C SER A 101 -15.42 -50.30 -6.06
N MET A 102 -16.49 -50.56 -6.82
CA MET A 102 -17.34 -51.75 -6.68
C MET A 102 -16.85 -52.89 -7.59
N LYS A 103 -16.86 -54.13 -7.07
CA LYS A 103 -16.70 -55.37 -7.85
C LYS A 103 -18.06 -55.93 -8.25
N GLU A 104 -18.08 -56.86 -9.21
CA GLU A 104 -19.29 -57.58 -9.62
C GLU A 104 -19.93 -58.38 -8.46
N SER A 105 -19.12 -58.80 -7.48
CA SER A 105 -19.59 -59.48 -6.27
C SER A 105 -20.30 -58.58 -5.25
N GLY A 106 -20.56 -57.31 -5.57
CA GLY A 106 -21.17 -56.34 -4.65
C GLY A 106 -20.21 -55.76 -3.60
N LYS A 107 -18.96 -56.24 -3.54
CA LYS A 107 -17.94 -55.70 -2.62
C LYS A 107 -17.41 -54.36 -3.12
N GLY A 108 -17.48 -53.35 -2.27
CA GLY A 108 -17.06 -51.97 -2.51
C GLY A 108 -15.93 -51.53 -1.60
N LYS A 109 -15.04 -50.70 -2.13
CA LYS A 109 -13.95 -50.07 -1.38
C LYS A 109 -13.85 -48.58 -1.74
N VAL A 110 -13.76 -47.72 -0.72
CA VAL A 110 -13.37 -46.31 -0.89
C VAL A 110 -12.21 -46.00 0.05
N GLU A 111 -11.24 -45.25 -0.46
CA GLU A 111 -10.09 -44.73 0.29
C GLU A 111 -10.07 -43.21 0.13
N VAL A 112 -9.99 -42.48 1.25
CA VAL A 112 -9.93 -41.03 1.30
C VAL A 112 -8.77 -40.64 2.22
N VAL A 113 -7.75 -39.99 1.66
CA VAL A 113 -6.64 -39.45 2.46
C VAL A 113 -7.05 -38.10 3.07
N GLY A 114 -6.61 -37.84 4.29
CA GLY A 114 -6.83 -36.59 5.02
C GLY A 114 -6.41 -35.33 4.25
N ALA A 115 -6.86 -34.18 4.76
CA ALA A 115 -6.57 -32.90 4.15
C ALA A 115 -5.06 -32.60 4.14
N PRO A 116 -4.49 -32.03 3.06
CA PRO A 116 -5.16 -31.43 1.90
C PRO A 116 -5.19 -32.31 0.64
N LYS A 117 -4.83 -33.61 0.73
CA LYS A 117 -4.59 -34.43 -0.47
C LYS A 117 -5.89 -34.78 -1.21
N ASP A 118 -6.77 -35.55 -0.57
CA ASP A 118 -8.03 -35.97 -1.18
C ASP A 118 -9.22 -35.18 -0.60
N LEU A 119 -9.12 -34.74 0.66
CA LEU A 119 -10.13 -33.89 1.28
C LEU A 119 -9.86 -32.41 1.00
N PRO A 120 -10.80 -31.68 0.38
CA PRO A 120 -10.66 -30.24 0.14
C PRO A 120 -10.35 -29.46 1.42
N ILE A 121 -9.46 -28.47 1.32
CA ILE A 121 -9.02 -27.66 2.47
C ILE A 121 -10.16 -26.93 3.19
N GLN A 122 -11.28 -26.71 2.50
CA GLN A 122 -12.48 -26.09 3.07
C GLN A 122 -13.09 -26.94 4.20
N PHE A 123 -12.99 -28.27 4.12
CA PHE A 123 -13.46 -29.18 5.16
C PHE A 123 -12.50 -29.30 6.35
N ALA A 124 -11.23 -28.91 6.17
CA ALA A 124 -10.25 -28.87 7.24
C ALA A 124 -10.50 -27.69 8.20
N ALA A 125 -11.18 -26.64 7.74
CA ALA A 125 -11.57 -25.47 8.53
C ALA A 125 -12.97 -25.60 9.16
N ALA A 126 -13.64 -26.75 9.01
CA ALA A 126 -14.97 -26.97 9.57
C ALA A 126 -14.90 -27.04 11.11
N SER A 127 -15.75 -26.26 11.79
CA SER A 127 -15.83 -26.23 13.26
C SER A 127 -16.68 -27.35 13.86
N LYS A 128 -17.46 -28.04 13.03
CA LYS A 128 -18.34 -29.16 13.39
C LYS A 128 -17.91 -30.42 12.64
N PRO A 129 -18.13 -31.61 13.21
CA PRO A 129 -17.83 -32.85 12.50
C PRO A 129 -18.67 -32.98 11.23
N LEU A 130 -18.05 -33.50 10.17
CA LEU A 130 -18.66 -33.67 8.86
C LEU A 130 -19.62 -34.86 8.89
N LYS A 131 -20.82 -34.66 8.34
CA LYS A 131 -21.86 -35.69 8.27
C LYS A 131 -21.58 -36.61 7.09
N ALA A 132 -21.25 -37.88 7.35
CA ALA A 132 -20.99 -38.87 6.30
C ALA A 132 -22.25 -39.66 5.94
N THR A 133 -22.67 -39.56 4.68
CA THR A 133 -23.86 -40.23 4.13
C THR A 133 -23.43 -41.21 3.07
N LEU A 134 -23.91 -42.45 3.16
CA LEU A 134 -23.67 -43.47 2.13
C LEU A 134 -24.86 -43.49 1.17
N ILE A 135 -24.55 -43.41 -0.13
CA ILE A 135 -25.53 -43.42 -1.21
C ILE A 135 -25.30 -44.67 -2.07
N LEU A 136 -26.26 -45.58 -2.10
CA LEU A 136 -26.28 -46.75 -3.00
C LEU A 136 -27.57 -46.71 -3.82
N ALA A 137 -27.45 -46.66 -5.15
CA ALA A 137 -28.59 -46.63 -6.04
C ALA A 137 -28.28 -47.37 -7.35
N SER A 138 -29.32 -47.87 -8.02
CA SER A 138 -29.23 -48.46 -9.34
C SER A 138 -30.42 -48.02 -10.20
N PHE A 139 -30.30 -48.14 -11.51
CA PHE A 139 -31.44 -47.99 -12.40
C PHE A 139 -32.41 -49.17 -12.18
N GLY A 140 -33.71 -48.88 -12.02
CA GLY A 140 -34.74 -49.91 -11.80
C GLY A 140 -35.82 -49.49 -10.82
N SER A 141 -36.62 -50.46 -10.36
CA SER A 141 -37.69 -50.28 -9.36
C SER A 141 -37.20 -50.44 -7.92
N SER A 142 -35.93 -50.77 -7.70
CA SER A 142 -35.34 -50.94 -6.37
C SER A 142 -35.25 -49.61 -5.63
N THR A 143 -35.61 -49.58 -4.35
CA THR A 143 -35.53 -48.37 -3.52
C THR A 143 -34.06 -48.02 -3.20
N PRO A 144 -33.61 -46.76 -3.41
CA PRO A 144 -32.23 -46.37 -3.17
C PRO A 144 -31.93 -46.24 -1.67
N PHE A 145 -30.69 -46.51 -1.30
CA PHE A 145 -30.19 -46.31 0.05
C PHE A 145 -29.47 -44.96 0.15
N GLY A 146 -29.93 -44.08 1.02
CA GLY A 146 -29.31 -42.79 1.29
C GLY A 146 -29.46 -42.44 2.76
N SER A 147 -28.51 -42.86 3.60
CA SER A 147 -28.59 -42.59 5.03
C SER A 147 -27.26 -42.19 5.63
N HIS A 148 -27.34 -41.44 6.73
CA HIS A 148 -26.20 -41.03 7.53
C HIS A 148 -25.66 -42.24 8.30
N VAL A 149 -24.34 -42.45 8.23
CA VAL A 149 -23.71 -43.66 8.75
C VAL A 149 -22.71 -43.34 9.87
N PHE A 150 -21.99 -42.22 9.79
CA PHE A 150 -21.05 -41.78 10.83
C PHE A 150 -20.74 -40.28 10.71
N ASP A 151 -20.15 -39.71 11.77
CA ASP A 151 -19.63 -38.34 11.78
C ASP A 151 -18.09 -38.37 11.74
N LEU A 152 -17.50 -37.54 10.88
CA LEU A 152 -16.06 -37.46 10.65
C LEU A 152 -15.50 -36.16 11.24
N ASP A 153 -14.62 -36.28 12.23
CA ASP A 153 -13.93 -35.17 12.87
C ASP A 153 -12.55 -34.98 12.22
N VAL A 154 -12.33 -33.86 11.53
CA VAL A 154 -11.09 -33.61 10.79
C VAL A 154 -10.15 -32.80 11.66
N LYS A 155 -9.06 -33.43 12.11
CA LYS A 155 -8.06 -32.76 12.95
C LYS A 155 -6.99 -32.09 12.08
N THR A 156 -6.85 -30.78 12.24
CA THR A 156 -5.83 -29.98 11.57
C THR A 156 -4.61 -29.76 12.46
N ASP A 157 -3.44 -29.71 11.84
CA ASP A 157 -2.20 -29.33 12.52
C ASP A 157 -2.20 -27.80 12.73
N PRO A 158 -2.12 -27.31 13.98
CA PRO A 158 -2.08 -25.89 14.29
C PRO A 158 -0.87 -25.15 13.67
N ALA A 159 0.18 -25.85 13.23
CA ALA A 159 1.35 -25.24 12.59
C ALA A 159 1.08 -24.69 11.17
N LEU A 160 0.02 -25.15 10.50
CA LEU A 160 -0.32 -24.71 9.13
C LEU A 160 -1.08 -23.39 9.05
N GLY A 161 -1.37 -22.78 10.21
CA GLY A 161 -2.10 -21.54 10.32
C GLY A 161 -3.56 -21.71 9.91
N SER A 162 -4.45 -21.08 10.66
CA SER A 162 -5.85 -20.87 10.27
C SER A 162 -5.88 -19.97 9.03
N LYS A 163 -5.56 -20.52 7.84
CA LYS A 163 -6.06 -19.99 6.58
C LYS A 163 -7.54 -20.33 6.56
N SER A 164 -8.29 -19.60 7.38
CA SER A 164 -9.75 -19.57 7.35
C SER A 164 -10.09 -19.38 5.88
N SER A 165 -10.67 -20.41 5.28
CA SER A 165 -11.21 -20.32 3.93
C SER A 165 -12.44 -19.42 4.03
N GLU A 166 -12.20 -18.12 4.24
CA GLU A 166 -13.24 -17.12 4.22
C GLU A 166 -13.95 -17.25 2.88
N LYS A 167 -15.27 -17.45 2.94
CA LYS A 167 -16.10 -17.62 1.76
C LYS A 167 -15.79 -16.44 0.83
N PRO A 168 -15.29 -16.66 -0.39
CA PRO A 168 -14.92 -15.55 -1.27
C PRO A 168 -16.16 -14.69 -1.50
N LEU A 169 -16.08 -13.43 -1.07
CA LEU A 169 -17.17 -12.48 -1.14
C LEU A 169 -17.35 -12.07 -2.61
N ARG A 170 -18.18 -12.81 -3.36
CA ARG A 170 -18.36 -12.57 -4.80
C ARG A 170 -19.17 -11.30 -5.08
N TYR A 171 -20.19 -11.05 -4.28
CA TYR A 171 -21.05 -9.86 -4.34
C TYR A 171 -21.31 -9.36 -2.92
N GLY A 172 -20.50 -8.42 -2.45
CA GLY A 172 -20.67 -7.80 -1.15
C GLY A 172 -19.94 -6.46 -1.09
N LYS A 173 -20.30 -5.64 -0.09
CA LYS A 173 -19.66 -4.34 0.11
C LYS A 173 -18.20 -4.56 0.54
N LEU A 174 -17.27 -3.96 -0.18
CA LEU A 174 -15.86 -3.92 0.21
C LEU A 174 -15.67 -2.95 1.38
N ALA A 175 -14.59 -3.16 2.15
CA ALA A 175 -14.22 -2.24 3.21
C ALA A 175 -13.94 -0.84 2.62
N GLU A 176 -14.38 0.19 3.33
CA GLU A 176 -14.11 1.58 2.96
C GLU A 176 -12.62 1.89 3.16
N ILE A 177 -12.01 2.53 2.17
CA ILE A 177 -10.59 2.88 2.18
C ILE A 177 -10.45 4.38 2.49
N HIS A 178 -9.82 4.70 3.61
CA HIS A 178 -9.48 6.07 3.98
C HIS A 178 -8.03 6.38 3.62
N HIS A 179 -7.78 7.46 2.89
CA HIS A 179 -6.43 7.95 2.65
C HIS A 179 -5.87 8.58 3.93
N ILE A 180 -4.72 8.09 4.39
CA ILE A 180 -4.02 8.62 5.57
C ILE A 180 -3.02 9.67 5.09
N PHE A 181 -3.30 10.93 5.40
CA PHE A 181 -2.38 12.03 5.14
C PHE A 181 -1.14 11.94 6.02
N ARG A 182 -0.02 12.48 5.53
CA ARG A 182 1.17 12.64 6.36
C ARG A 182 0.89 13.64 7.47
N ALA A 183 1.44 13.38 8.66
CA ALA A 183 1.40 14.34 9.75
C ALA A 183 2.17 15.62 9.36
N ASP A 184 1.65 16.77 9.79
CA ASP A 184 2.31 18.06 9.57
C ASP A 184 3.66 18.11 10.30
N PRO A 185 4.70 18.73 9.71
CA PRO A 185 5.99 18.88 10.37
C PRO A 185 5.86 19.78 11.60
N THR A 186 6.49 19.36 12.71
CA THR A 186 6.50 20.13 13.97
C THR A 186 7.49 21.29 13.88
N SER A 187 7.03 22.51 14.19
CA SER A 187 7.89 23.70 14.27
C SER A 187 8.51 23.89 15.67
N PRO A 188 9.70 24.51 15.80
CA PRO A 188 10.32 24.77 17.09
C PRO A 188 9.52 25.76 17.97
N PRO A 189 9.76 25.77 19.30
CA PRO A 189 9.16 26.74 20.20
C PRO A 189 9.50 28.20 19.82
N LYS A 190 8.48 29.06 19.72
CA LYS A 190 8.60 30.46 19.29
C LYS A 190 9.63 31.27 20.10
N ILE A 191 9.75 30.99 21.40
CA ILE A 191 10.66 31.69 22.31
C ILE A 191 12.11 31.54 21.86
N ILE A 192 12.50 30.34 21.43
CA ILE A 192 13.87 30.06 20.98
C ILE A 192 14.16 30.83 19.69
N SER A 193 13.23 30.81 18.73
CA SER A 193 13.37 31.55 17.46
C SER A 193 13.47 33.05 17.69
N ILE A 194 12.67 33.62 18.60
CA ILE A 194 12.71 35.06 18.93
C ILE A 194 14.04 35.43 19.60
N PHE A 195 14.55 34.60 20.52
CA PHE A 195 15.83 34.85 21.18
C PHE A 195 16.97 34.97 20.16
N PHE A 196 17.07 34.01 19.22
CA PHE A 196 18.11 34.07 18.19
C PHE A 196 17.92 35.23 17.21
N ALA A 197 16.68 35.57 16.84
CA ALA A 197 16.41 36.75 16.03
C ALA A 197 16.89 38.04 16.72
N LEU A 198 16.62 38.19 18.02
CA LEU A 198 17.11 39.32 18.82
C LEU A 198 18.63 39.30 18.99
N ALA A 199 19.24 38.12 19.15
CA ALA A 199 20.70 38.00 19.22
C ALA A 199 21.38 38.48 17.93
N VAL A 200 20.84 38.11 16.76
CA VAL A 200 21.32 38.61 15.46
C VAL A 200 21.13 40.11 15.35
N LEU A 201 19.95 40.65 15.70
CA LEU A 201 19.71 42.09 15.71
C LEU A 201 20.64 42.83 16.67
N GLY A 202 20.99 42.22 17.80
CA GLY A 202 21.92 42.75 18.79
C GLY A 202 23.38 42.87 18.28
N THR A 203 23.75 42.16 17.22
CA THR A 203 25.08 42.33 16.60
C THR A 203 25.24 43.69 15.90
N LEU A 204 24.15 44.30 15.43
CA LEU A 204 24.17 45.60 14.75
C LEU A 204 24.63 46.75 15.67
N PRO A 205 24.05 46.98 16.87
CA PRO A 205 24.54 48.03 17.76
C PRO A 205 25.97 47.75 18.26
N ILE A 206 26.36 46.48 18.42
CA ILE A 206 27.75 46.12 18.77
C ILE A 206 28.70 46.56 17.65
N LEU A 207 28.35 46.30 16.38
CA LEU A 207 29.14 46.74 15.23
C LEU A 207 29.24 48.27 15.16
N LEU A 208 28.12 48.99 15.30
CA LEU A 208 28.09 50.44 15.28
C LEU A 208 28.91 51.05 16.42
N GLY A 209 28.82 50.48 17.63
CA GLY A 209 29.64 50.87 18.78
C GLY A 209 31.12 50.60 18.55
N GLY A 210 31.47 49.47 17.92
CA GLY A 210 32.84 49.15 17.52
C GLY A 210 33.42 50.15 16.52
N TRP A 211 32.65 50.56 15.51
CA TRP A 211 33.07 51.61 14.58
C TRP A 211 33.25 52.97 15.26
N ALA A 212 32.35 53.34 16.17
CA ALA A 212 32.49 54.56 16.96
C ALA A 212 33.76 54.54 17.84
N TYR A 213 34.05 53.40 18.49
CA TYR A 213 35.26 53.20 19.28
C TYR A 213 36.55 53.32 18.43
N LEU A 214 36.52 52.81 17.19
CA LEU A 214 37.64 52.90 16.23
C LEU A 214 37.77 54.29 15.58
N GLY A 215 36.90 55.25 15.92
CA GLY A 215 36.96 56.61 15.39
C GLY A 215 36.42 56.78 13.96
N ALA A 216 35.58 55.85 13.49
CA ALA A 216 34.90 55.98 12.21
C ALA A 216 34.05 57.27 12.19
N ASN A 217 34.23 58.10 11.17
CA ASN A 217 33.59 59.41 11.10
C ASN A 217 33.11 59.74 9.68
N LEU A 218 32.22 60.73 9.58
CA LEU A 218 31.64 61.23 8.33
C LEU A 218 32.24 62.59 7.91
N SER A 219 33.42 62.95 8.41
CA SER A 219 34.02 64.29 8.22
C SER A 219 34.21 64.67 6.74
N HIS A 220 34.42 63.69 5.85
CA HIS A 220 34.58 63.91 4.42
C HIS A 220 33.26 63.88 3.62
N ALA A 221 32.14 63.49 4.24
CA ALA A 221 30.85 63.38 3.57
C ALA A 221 30.33 64.75 3.12
N THR A 222 30.42 65.77 3.98
CA THR A 222 30.00 67.15 3.66
C THR A 222 30.83 67.73 2.52
N LYS A 223 32.15 67.47 2.52
CA LYS A 223 33.06 67.93 1.46
C LYS A 223 32.82 67.19 0.13
N ALA A 224 32.47 65.90 0.17
CA ALA A 224 32.08 65.13 -1.02
C ALA A 224 30.76 65.65 -1.63
N MET A 225 29.78 65.91 -0.77
CA MET A 225 28.47 66.42 -1.19
C MET A 225 28.55 67.85 -1.74
N SER A 226 29.45 68.70 -1.24
CA SER A 226 29.58 70.08 -1.74
C SER A 226 30.28 70.18 -3.11
N THR A 227 31.22 69.30 -3.43
CA THR A 227 32.02 69.40 -4.67
C THR A 227 31.34 68.74 -5.87
N ALA A 228 30.62 67.64 -5.65
CA ALA A 228 29.85 66.96 -6.71
C ALA A 228 28.52 66.43 -6.14
N PRO A 229 27.55 67.33 -5.84
CA PRO A 229 26.31 66.99 -5.13
C PRO A 229 25.44 66.01 -5.90
N ILE A 230 25.37 66.18 -7.22
CA ILE A 230 24.50 65.37 -8.07
C ILE A 230 25.03 63.93 -8.17
N SER A 231 26.33 63.73 -8.42
CA SER A 231 26.87 62.37 -8.57
C SER A 231 26.85 61.58 -7.25
N HIS A 232 27.18 62.21 -6.13
CA HIS A 232 27.18 61.54 -4.82
C HIS A 232 25.77 61.24 -4.31
N SER A 233 24.82 62.17 -4.48
CA SER A 233 23.43 61.94 -4.07
C SER A 233 22.75 60.88 -4.92
N LEU A 234 22.95 60.91 -6.25
CA LEU A 234 22.38 59.90 -7.15
C LEU A 234 23.01 58.53 -6.92
N PHE A 235 24.32 58.47 -6.66
CA PHE A 235 25.02 57.21 -6.36
C PHE A 235 24.54 56.61 -5.05
N PHE A 236 24.53 57.35 -3.95
CA PHE A 236 24.01 56.85 -2.68
C PHE A 236 22.52 56.49 -2.75
N GLY A 237 21.72 57.36 -3.38
CA GLY A 237 20.30 57.12 -3.61
C GLY A 237 20.05 55.86 -4.45
N SER A 238 20.90 55.57 -5.45
CA SER A 238 20.80 54.35 -6.25
C SER A 238 21.08 53.08 -5.43
N ILE A 239 22.03 53.14 -4.48
CA ILE A 239 22.33 52.02 -3.58
C ILE A 239 21.12 51.76 -2.67
N VAL A 240 20.60 52.81 -2.02
CA VAL A 240 19.41 52.69 -1.15
C VAL A 240 18.19 52.20 -1.94
N SER A 241 18.01 52.70 -3.17
CA SER A 241 16.91 52.27 -4.05
C SER A 241 17.05 50.81 -4.47
N MET A 242 18.27 50.33 -4.72
CA MET A 242 18.52 48.92 -5.05
C MET A 242 18.16 48.00 -3.88
N GLU A 243 18.57 48.34 -2.66
CA GLU A 243 18.19 47.58 -1.45
C GLU A 243 16.67 47.56 -1.26
N PHE A 244 16.00 48.69 -1.51
CA PHE A 244 14.54 48.76 -1.45
C PHE A 244 13.87 47.87 -2.51
N VAL A 245 14.39 47.82 -3.73
CA VAL A 245 13.90 46.90 -4.77
C VAL A 245 14.08 45.44 -4.37
N PHE A 246 15.19 45.08 -3.73
CA PHE A 246 15.37 43.72 -3.21
C PHE A 246 14.44 43.41 -2.04
N PHE A 247 14.15 44.38 -1.17
CA PHE A 247 13.14 44.23 -0.13
C PHE A 247 11.73 44.02 -0.71
N LEU A 248 11.38 44.76 -1.77
CA LEU A 248 10.12 44.57 -2.49
C LEU A 248 10.06 43.21 -3.17
N TYR A 249 11.17 42.73 -3.75
CA TYR A 249 11.27 41.38 -4.33
C TYR A 249 11.08 40.29 -3.28
N TYR A 250 11.68 40.43 -2.11
CA TYR A 250 11.48 39.49 -1.00
C TYR A 250 10.02 39.46 -0.51
N SER A 251 9.36 40.62 -0.49
CA SER A 251 8.05 40.76 0.13
C SER A 251 6.87 40.54 -0.82
N THR A 252 6.94 41.03 -2.06
CA THR A 252 5.74 41.17 -2.93
C THR A 252 6.01 41.07 -4.43
N TRP A 253 7.11 41.63 -4.94
CA TRP A 253 7.37 41.73 -6.37
C TRP A 253 7.81 40.40 -6.99
N ASN A 254 7.42 40.20 -8.25
CA ASN A 254 7.94 39.09 -9.04
C ASN A 254 9.25 39.46 -9.75
N LEU A 255 9.92 38.46 -10.32
CA LEU A 255 11.21 38.63 -10.98
C LEU A 255 11.12 39.58 -12.19
N PHE A 256 10.05 39.52 -12.98
CA PHE A 256 9.86 40.34 -14.18
C PHE A 256 9.56 41.81 -13.87
N GLN A 257 9.06 42.13 -12.69
CA GLN A 257 8.92 43.49 -12.18
C GLN A 257 10.26 44.01 -11.64
N THR A 258 10.99 43.15 -10.94
CA THR A 258 12.24 43.51 -10.26
C THR A 258 13.37 43.77 -11.27
N LEU A 259 13.55 42.89 -12.26
CA LEU A 259 14.64 42.99 -13.24
C LEU A 259 14.71 44.31 -14.02
N PRO A 260 13.63 44.82 -14.64
CA PRO A 260 13.70 46.08 -15.39
C PRO A 260 13.96 47.27 -14.47
N VAL A 261 13.35 47.31 -13.28
CA VAL A 261 13.56 48.40 -12.31
C VAL A 261 14.99 48.37 -11.76
N ALA A 262 15.49 47.20 -11.37
CA ALA A 262 16.88 47.01 -10.95
C ALA A 262 17.86 47.33 -12.09
N GLY A 263 17.53 47.02 -13.34
CA GLY A 263 18.32 47.38 -14.51
C GLY A 263 18.47 48.89 -14.68
N VAL A 264 17.36 49.64 -14.56
CA VAL A 264 17.38 51.11 -14.62
C VAL A 264 18.18 51.70 -13.47
N ILE A 265 17.91 51.28 -12.23
CA ILE A 265 18.65 51.76 -11.04
C ILE A 265 20.14 51.40 -11.16
N GLY A 266 20.47 50.21 -11.65
CA GLY A 266 21.84 49.75 -11.87
C GLY A 266 22.59 50.61 -12.89
N LEU A 267 21.93 51.02 -13.98
CA LEU A 267 22.53 51.95 -14.95
C LEU A 267 22.79 53.32 -14.30
N VAL A 268 21.84 53.84 -13.52
CA VAL A 268 22.00 55.09 -12.77
C VAL A 268 23.16 54.98 -11.78
N ALA A 269 23.26 53.87 -11.05
CA ALA A 269 24.35 53.60 -10.11
C ALA A 269 25.71 53.55 -10.81
N TYR A 270 25.79 52.91 -11.98
CA TYR A 270 27.02 52.81 -12.77
C TYR A 270 27.52 54.18 -13.25
N VAL A 271 26.63 55.00 -13.83
CA VAL A 271 27.00 56.32 -14.36
C VAL A 271 27.32 57.31 -13.24
N SER A 272 26.51 57.35 -12.18
CA SER A 272 26.75 58.26 -11.05
C SER A 272 27.95 57.83 -10.21
N GLY A 273 28.12 56.53 -9.98
CA GLY A 273 29.22 55.95 -9.23
C GLY A 273 30.57 56.13 -9.90
N SER A 274 30.66 55.93 -11.23
CA SER A 274 31.91 56.19 -11.96
C SER A 274 32.37 57.64 -11.82
N LYS A 275 31.45 58.61 -11.82
CA LYS A 275 31.76 60.03 -11.58
C LYS A 275 32.13 60.33 -10.12
N ALA A 276 31.37 59.80 -9.16
CA ALA A 276 31.63 59.98 -7.73
C ALA A 276 32.99 59.39 -7.32
N LEU A 277 33.30 58.17 -7.75
CA LEU A 277 34.58 57.51 -7.45
C LEU A 277 35.76 58.18 -8.16
N SER A 278 35.56 58.71 -9.37
CA SER A 278 36.59 59.48 -10.09
C SER A 278 36.94 60.78 -9.36
N GLU A 279 35.95 61.45 -8.77
CA GLU A 279 36.13 62.64 -7.95
C GLU A 279 36.96 62.32 -6.69
N VAL A 280 36.60 61.24 -5.98
CA VAL A 280 37.35 60.76 -4.81
C VAL A 280 38.79 60.39 -5.17
N ARG A 281 38.99 59.74 -6.33
CA ARG A 281 40.33 59.44 -6.86
C ARG A 281 41.11 60.72 -7.15
N GLY A 282 40.47 61.71 -7.77
CA GLY A 282 41.07 63.01 -8.08
C GLY A 282 41.59 63.73 -6.83
N ARG A 283 40.81 63.72 -5.74
CA ARG A 283 41.25 64.28 -4.44
C ARG A 283 42.50 63.57 -3.91
N ARG A 284 42.53 62.24 -3.96
CA ARG A 284 43.68 61.44 -3.49
C ARG A 284 44.95 61.75 -4.26
N LEU A 285 44.83 61.93 -5.58
CA LEU A 285 45.96 62.28 -6.43
C LEU A 285 46.42 63.72 -6.17
N ALA A 286 45.50 64.68 -6.07
CA ALA A 286 45.83 66.08 -5.78
C ALA A 286 46.57 66.25 -4.45
N VAL A 287 46.13 65.55 -3.39
CA VAL A 287 46.85 65.55 -2.09
C VAL A 287 48.28 65.04 -2.25
N ARG A 288 48.47 63.92 -2.96
CA ARG A 288 49.81 63.36 -3.22
C ARG A 288 50.71 64.26 -4.07
N PHE A 289 50.13 65.04 -4.98
CA PHE A 289 50.90 66.00 -5.79
C PHE A 289 51.31 67.22 -4.97
N VAL A 290 50.44 67.74 -4.10
CA VAL A 290 50.77 68.84 -3.18
C VAL A 290 51.88 68.41 -2.20
N GLU A 291 51.79 67.21 -1.63
CA GLU A 291 52.86 66.64 -0.79
C GLU A 291 54.20 66.49 -1.54
N ARG A 292 54.16 66.30 -2.86
CA ARG A 292 55.35 66.14 -3.70
C ARG A 292 55.98 67.48 -4.12
N GLU A 293 55.19 68.53 -4.30
CA GLU A 293 55.70 69.86 -4.66
C GLU A 293 56.17 70.67 -3.43
N GLU A 294 55.56 70.47 -2.26
CA GLU A 294 56.01 71.11 -1.01
C GLU A 294 57.16 70.34 -0.32
N GLY A 295 57.56 69.17 -0.83
CA GLY A 295 58.47 68.22 -0.15
C GLY A 295 59.73 67.85 -0.93
N GLY A 296 60.68 68.77 -1.06
CA GLY A 296 62.07 68.47 -1.44
C GLY A 296 62.95 68.03 -0.26
N THR A 297 62.88 66.74 0.14
CA THR A 297 63.89 65.86 0.82
C THR A 297 64.49 66.23 2.21
N PRO A 298 64.98 65.27 3.06
CA PRO A 298 65.45 63.92 2.70
C PRO A 298 64.86 62.73 3.49
N GLY A 299 64.69 61.63 2.76
CA GLY A 299 64.22 60.33 3.24
C GLY A 299 63.85 59.44 2.05
N GLU A 300 64.84 59.17 1.20
CA GLU A 300 64.85 58.26 0.04
C GLU A 300 64.05 56.97 0.30
N VAL A 301 63.14 56.55 -0.59
CA VAL A 301 63.40 55.60 -1.70
C VAL A 301 62.49 55.84 -2.94
N PRO A 302 63.04 55.98 -4.16
CA PRO A 302 62.46 55.45 -5.41
C PRO A 302 63.25 54.19 -5.87
N PRO A 303 62.81 53.34 -6.83
CA PRO A 303 61.93 53.64 -7.96
C PRO A 303 60.88 52.56 -8.35
N ALA A 304 59.87 52.97 -9.12
CA ALA A 304 59.35 52.17 -10.24
C ALA A 304 58.91 53.13 -11.35
N GLY A 305 59.45 52.91 -12.55
CA GLY A 305 59.39 53.80 -13.72
C GLY A 305 58.03 53.89 -14.44
N PRO A 306 58.02 54.36 -15.70
CA PRO A 306 57.17 55.45 -16.15
C PRO A 306 55.81 54.99 -16.70
N LEU A 307 54.76 55.76 -16.40
CA LEU A 307 53.58 55.82 -17.26
C LEU A 307 53.38 57.26 -17.73
N LEU A 308 53.92 57.47 -18.93
CA LEU A 308 53.55 58.40 -19.98
C LEU A 308 52.63 59.57 -19.60
N ASP A 309 53.24 60.74 -19.77
CA ASP A 309 52.66 62.03 -20.03
C ASP A 309 51.44 61.97 -20.98
N TYR A 310 50.30 62.47 -20.50
CA TYR A 310 49.13 62.82 -21.33
C TYR A 310 48.67 64.25 -21.01
N ARG A 311 49.60 65.21 -20.95
CA ARG A 311 49.27 66.63 -21.07
C ARG A 311 50.14 67.32 -22.13
N TYR A 312 50.01 66.88 -23.37
CA TYR A 312 50.18 67.77 -24.52
C TYR A 312 49.18 67.41 -25.61
N LEU A 313 47.94 67.91 -25.47
CA LEU A 313 47.20 68.41 -26.63
C LEU A 313 46.48 69.72 -26.22
N PRO A 314 46.70 70.82 -26.95
CA PRO A 314 46.09 72.11 -26.66
C PRO A 314 44.66 72.20 -27.24
N ARG A 315 43.80 72.90 -26.50
CA ARG A 315 42.72 73.82 -26.91
C ARG A 315 41.76 73.47 -28.08
N ALA A 316 40.48 73.51 -27.70
CA ALA A 316 39.41 74.40 -28.19
C ALA A 316 38.65 74.08 -29.50
N ALA A 317 37.33 74.29 -29.37
CA ALA A 317 36.31 74.62 -30.37
C ALA A 317 35.78 73.50 -31.30
N GLN A 318 34.71 72.83 -30.89
CA GLN A 318 33.31 73.01 -31.35
C GLN A 318 32.37 72.16 -30.49
#